data_AF-A0AAD3HAI6-F1
#
_entry.id   AF-A0AAD3HAI6-F1
#
_cell.length_a   1.000
_cell.length_b   1.000
_cell.length_c   1.000
_cell.angle_alpha   90.00
_cell.angle_beta   90.00
_cell.angle_gamma   90.00
#
_symmetry.space_group_name_H-M   'P 1'
#
loop_
_entity.id
_entity.type
_entity.pdbx_description
1 polymer ?
#
loop_
_entity_poly.entity_id
_entity_poly.type
_entity_poly.pdbx_seq_one_letter_code
_entity_poly.pdbx_strand_id
1 'polypeptide(L)'
;MLNLSKKWSNETIALLLGYRLSSTETSSNTQHIIIDGCEIQVPLKVYRKCPFQIERVSPTCAKLVFASEHARKHVVESYDSLAVPATHCYHYYTFSKERETKISLDFVKGEINDEEYEHDQASTFENLSPPLHMQLMALSNDELESRILGLIPKNAKDHDRLDGGSLENNESLEKNNKRKRKRLPKHCKVQRHAELAMTLCELLSYERKQILLDAIPIAKEYTTPVLNYLRKTTLWPPREKQRKGVNSGNYLTVRKKHPDDMREIWDLCQKLLHSIDDSIRYSALAITRNFRGSPHVDLHDTTYQHVIALGDFEHGGRLCVDYGAQTFSINVKNRLARIDGRNVHWVERCGTGERFSVVYYSTDKVDHTDTVDQGLHNEWMEKESNTSNK
;
A
#
# COMPACT_ATOMS: atom_id res chain seq x y z
N MET A 1 -10.62 18.50 5.05
CA MET A 1 -10.27 18.31 6.47
C MET A 1 -9.89 16.86 6.72
N LEU A 2 -8.97 16.57 7.64
CA LEU A 2 -8.60 15.22 8.05
C LEU A 2 -9.32 14.85 9.35
N ASN A 3 -9.98 13.70 9.41
CA ASN A 3 -10.54 13.16 10.64
C ASN A 3 -9.43 12.42 11.42
N LEU A 4 -9.09 12.90 12.60
CA LEU A 4 -7.94 12.45 13.38
C LEU A 4 -8.35 11.68 14.63
N SER A 5 -7.51 10.75 15.05
CA SER A 5 -7.52 10.30 16.44
C SER A 5 -7.04 11.42 17.37
N LYS A 6 -7.62 11.55 18.56
CA LYS A 6 -7.23 12.54 19.60
C LYS A 6 -5.74 12.52 19.96
N LYS A 7 -5.03 11.44 19.61
CA LYS A 7 -3.63 11.18 19.98
C LYS A 7 -2.60 11.57 18.91
N TRP A 8 -3.00 12.03 17.73
CA TRP A 8 -2.06 12.26 16.63
C TRP A 8 -1.42 13.63 16.67
N SER A 9 -0.11 13.70 16.81
CA SER A 9 0.64 14.95 16.75
C SER A 9 0.76 15.46 15.31
N ASN A 10 1.22 16.71 15.13
CA ASN A 10 1.48 17.26 13.79
C ASN A 10 2.57 16.45 13.07
N GLU A 11 3.57 15.97 13.81
CA GLU A 11 4.63 15.10 13.31
C GLU A 11 4.05 13.78 12.80
N THR A 12 3.10 13.18 13.53
CA THR A 12 2.42 11.95 13.10
C THR A 12 1.69 12.18 11.77
N ILE A 13 0.97 13.29 11.64
CA ILE A 13 0.22 13.64 10.43
C ILE A 13 1.17 13.87 9.26
N ALA A 14 2.28 14.60 9.48
CA ALA A 14 3.28 14.84 8.45
C ALA A 14 3.89 13.53 7.95
N LEU A 15 4.27 12.62 8.86
CA LEU A 15 4.85 11.32 8.51
C LEU A 15 3.89 10.47 7.67
N LEU A 16 2.60 10.44 8.03
CA LEU A 16 1.57 9.74 7.24
C LEU A 16 1.41 10.33 5.83
N LEU A 17 1.71 11.62 5.67
CA LEU A 17 1.70 12.31 4.38
C LEU A 17 3.05 12.21 3.65
N GLY A 18 4.04 11.49 4.20
CA GLY A 18 5.35 11.31 3.59
C GLY A 18 6.35 12.43 3.89
N TYR A 19 6.11 13.23 4.92
CA TYR A 19 6.91 14.40 5.27
C TYR A 19 7.48 14.30 6.68
N ARG A 20 8.64 14.93 6.89
CA ARG A 20 9.18 15.19 8.23
C ARG A 20 9.07 16.68 8.52
N LEU A 21 8.49 17.02 9.68
CA LEU A 21 8.52 18.40 10.16
C LEU A 21 9.94 18.68 10.66
N SER A 22 10.61 19.70 10.11
CA SER A 22 11.90 20.13 10.62
C SER A 22 11.69 20.73 12.00
N SER A 23 12.03 20.00 13.06
CA SER A 23 12.25 20.60 14.36
C SER A 23 13.48 21.48 14.24
N THR A 24 13.27 22.79 14.05
CA THR A 24 14.25 23.88 14.22
C THR A 24 15.73 23.46 14.08
N GLU A 25 16.32 23.69 12.91
CA GLU A 25 17.76 23.87 12.67
C GLU A 25 18.72 22.94 13.42
N THR A 26 18.50 21.64 13.39
CA THR A 26 19.62 20.71 13.64
C THR A 26 20.41 20.57 12.34
N SER A 27 21.64 21.10 12.34
CA SER A 27 22.54 21.17 11.17
C SER A 27 23.08 19.81 10.69
N SER A 28 22.65 18.70 11.30
CA SER A 28 23.09 17.36 10.91
C SER A 28 22.22 16.80 9.79
N ASN A 29 22.83 16.50 8.65
CA ASN A 29 22.21 15.79 7.52
C ASN A 29 21.96 14.29 7.80
N THR A 30 21.94 13.87 9.06
CA THR A 30 21.85 12.47 9.48
C THR A 30 20.83 12.32 10.60
N GLN A 31 19.98 11.28 10.50
CA GLN A 31 19.10 10.86 11.59
C GLN A 31 19.67 9.61 12.24
N HIS A 32 19.63 9.57 13.57
CA HIS A 32 19.97 8.40 14.37
C HIS A 32 18.70 7.67 14.78
N ILE A 33 18.59 6.39 14.42
CA ILE A 33 17.46 5.52 14.74
C ILE A 33 17.97 4.34 15.53
N ILE A 34 17.29 3.97 16.61
CA ILE A 34 17.66 2.82 17.43
C ILE A 34 16.67 1.68 17.18
N ILE A 35 17.12 0.60 16.56
CA ILE A 35 16.36 -0.65 16.34
C ILE A 35 17.12 -1.77 17.06
N ASP A 36 16.47 -2.45 18.00
CA ASP A 36 17.06 -3.52 18.82
C ASP A 36 18.43 -3.19 19.44
N GLY A 37 18.60 -1.92 19.84
CA GLY A 37 19.84 -1.44 20.44
C GLY A 37 20.97 -1.15 19.46
N CYS A 38 20.77 -1.37 18.16
CA CYS A 38 21.66 -0.90 17.10
C CYS A 38 21.30 0.54 16.76
N GLU A 39 22.27 1.45 16.84
CA GLU A 39 22.14 2.82 16.37
C GLU A 39 22.45 2.88 14.87
N ILE A 40 21.52 3.42 14.09
CA ILE A 40 21.57 3.45 12.64
C ILE A 40 21.58 4.92 12.22
N GLN A 41 22.62 5.32 11.49
CA GLN A 41 22.69 6.63 10.87
C GLN A 41 22.09 6.58 9.47
N VAL A 42 20.98 7.27 9.27
CA VAL A 42 20.31 7.38 7.97
C VAL A 42 20.59 8.77 7.41
N PRO A 43 21.20 8.88 6.21
CA PRO A 43 21.38 10.17 5.56
C PRO A 43 20.01 10.77 5.24
N LEU A 44 19.72 11.95 5.77
CA LEU A 44 18.53 12.70 5.43
C LEU A 44 18.78 13.34 4.06
N LYS A 45 18.14 12.80 3.01
CA LYS A 45 18.02 13.57 1.76
C LYS A 45 17.26 14.85 2.11
N VAL A 46 17.88 16.00 1.82
CA VAL A 46 17.35 17.34 2.11
C VAL A 46 15.85 17.38 1.79
N TYR A 47 15.01 17.42 2.82
CA TYR A 47 13.57 17.45 2.60
C TYR A 47 13.23 18.72 1.85
N ARG A 48 12.46 18.58 0.77
CA ARG A 48 11.68 19.71 0.27
C ARG A 48 10.85 20.22 1.44
N LYS A 49 10.84 21.54 1.68
CA LYS A 49 10.00 22.17 2.70
C LYS A 49 8.59 21.57 2.60
N CYS A 50 8.03 21.18 3.75
CA CYS A 50 6.68 20.63 3.81
C CYS A 50 5.74 21.60 3.06
N PRO A 51 5.08 21.17 1.96
CA PRO A 51 4.34 22.08 1.09
C PRO A 51 2.97 22.40 1.68
N PHE A 52 2.77 22.14 2.97
CA PHE A 52 1.58 22.48 3.72
C PHE A 52 1.88 22.75 5.19
N GLN A 53 1.01 23.52 5.81
CA GLN A 53 0.91 23.69 7.25
C GLN A 53 -0.24 22.85 7.80
N ILE A 54 -0.10 22.38 9.04
CA ILE A 54 -1.14 21.62 9.75
C ILE A 54 -1.74 22.52 10.82
N GLU A 55 -3.00 22.90 10.61
CA GLU A 55 -3.79 23.68 11.58
C GLU A 55 -4.76 22.74 12.29
N ARG A 56 -4.61 22.54 13.60
CA ARG A 56 -5.61 21.78 14.37
C ARG A 56 -6.90 22.58 14.50
N VAL A 57 -7.99 22.03 13.99
CA VAL A 57 -9.34 22.62 14.08
C VAL A 57 -10.08 22.10 15.31
N SER A 58 -9.87 20.82 15.65
CA SER A 58 -10.44 20.20 16.84
C SER A 58 -9.57 19.02 17.31
N PRO A 59 -9.86 18.40 18.47
CA PRO A 59 -9.14 17.20 18.91
C PRO A 59 -9.17 16.05 17.90
N THR A 60 -10.16 16.01 17.02
CA THR A 60 -10.33 14.94 16.02
C THR A 60 -10.32 15.50 14.60
N CYS A 61 -9.80 16.71 14.38
CA CYS A 61 -9.80 17.34 13.07
C CYS A 61 -8.59 18.25 12.87
N ALA A 62 -7.92 18.11 11.73
CA ALA A 62 -6.94 19.08 11.24
C ALA A 62 -7.27 19.57 9.83
N LYS A 63 -6.93 20.83 9.60
CA LYS A 63 -6.91 21.49 8.30
C LYS A 63 -5.48 21.48 7.78
N LEU A 64 -5.33 21.12 6.51
CA LEU A 64 -4.07 21.24 5.78
C LEU A 64 -4.15 22.52 4.95
N VAL A 65 -3.19 23.42 5.10
CA VAL A 65 -3.06 24.64 4.30
C VAL A 65 -1.88 24.46 3.37
N PHE A 66 -2.13 24.28 2.08
CA PHE A 66 -1.09 24.01 1.10
C PHE A 66 -0.46 25.33 0.61
N ALA A 67 0.84 25.29 0.31
CA ALA A 67 1.59 26.42 -0.23
C ALA A 67 1.18 26.75 -1.68
N SER A 68 0.66 25.77 -2.42
CA SER A 68 0.14 25.96 -3.78
C SER A 68 -1.00 24.98 -4.08
N GLU A 69 -1.79 25.33 -5.10
CA GLU A 69 -2.85 24.47 -5.62
C GLU A 69 -2.29 23.16 -6.21
N HIS A 70 -1.10 23.22 -6.82
CA HIS A 70 -0.41 22.04 -7.31
C HIS A 70 -0.06 21.05 -6.17
N ALA A 71 0.51 21.54 -5.07
CA ALA A 71 0.80 20.71 -3.90
C ALA A 71 -0.47 20.09 -3.31
N ARG A 72 -1.55 20.86 -3.28
CA ARG A 72 -2.87 20.36 -2.86
C ARG A 72 -3.34 19.24 -3.78
N LYS A 73 -3.33 19.43 -5.10
CA LYS A 73 -3.73 18.40 -6.08
C LYS A 73 -2.88 17.15 -5.94
N HIS A 74 -1.55 17.27 -5.89
CA HIS A 74 -0.65 16.13 -5.73
C HIS A 74 -0.95 15.32 -4.47
N VAL A 75 -1.12 15.97 -3.30
CA VAL A 75 -1.44 15.25 -2.05
C VAL A 75 -2.86 14.70 -2.08
N VAL A 76 -3.84 15.47 -2.56
CA VAL A 76 -5.23 14.99 -2.62
C VAL A 76 -5.36 13.83 -3.58
N GLU A 77 -4.72 13.85 -4.75
CA GLU A 77 -4.83 12.82 -5.78
C GLU A 77 -4.02 11.57 -5.46
N SER A 78 -2.80 11.73 -4.92
CA SER A 78 -1.94 10.61 -4.50
C SER A 78 -2.54 9.84 -3.33
N TYR A 79 -3.35 10.51 -2.50
CA TYR A 79 -4.01 9.91 -1.36
C TYR A 79 -5.52 9.82 -1.50
N ASP A 80 -6.06 10.23 -2.65
CA ASP A 80 -7.48 10.08 -2.95
C ASP A 80 -7.77 8.60 -2.89
N SER A 81 -8.83 8.25 -2.18
CA SER A 81 -9.26 6.86 -2.06
C SER A 81 -8.29 5.91 -1.33
N LEU A 82 -7.11 6.38 -0.89
CA LEU A 82 -6.17 5.57 -0.13
C LEU A 82 -6.64 5.43 1.31
N ALA A 83 -7.02 4.21 1.67
CA ALA A 83 -7.03 3.81 3.05
C ALA A 83 -5.59 3.67 3.56
N VAL A 84 -5.27 4.31 4.69
CA VAL A 84 -4.06 3.93 5.44
C VAL A 84 -4.32 2.51 5.96
N PRO A 85 -3.47 1.53 5.64
CA PRO A 85 -3.77 0.12 5.90
C PRO A 85 -3.91 -0.14 7.40
N ALA A 86 -4.92 -0.92 7.77
CA ALA A 86 -5.21 -1.26 9.14
C ALA A 86 -4.34 -2.44 9.60
N THR A 87 -3.01 -2.31 9.57
CA THR A 87 -2.19 -3.36 10.18
C THR A 87 -2.38 -3.36 11.70
N HIS A 88 -2.63 -2.23 12.37
CA HIS A 88 -2.81 -2.18 13.85
C HIS A 88 -3.89 -1.18 14.36
N CYS A 89 -5.15 -1.29 13.94
CA CYS A 89 -6.31 -0.53 14.47
C CYS A 89 -6.51 0.91 13.91
N TYR A 90 -6.19 1.19 12.64
CA TYR A 90 -6.49 2.49 12.05
C TYR A 90 -7.83 2.51 11.32
N HIS A 91 -8.67 3.47 11.65
CA HIS A 91 -9.91 3.75 10.94
C HIS A 91 -9.57 4.18 9.51
N TYR A 92 -10.33 3.72 8.52
CA TYR A 92 -10.21 4.17 7.15
C TYR A 92 -10.33 5.69 7.07
N TYR A 93 -9.28 6.35 6.55
CA TYR A 93 -9.30 7.77 6.29
C TYR A 93 -9.71 7.97 4.85
N THR A 94 -10.84 8.62 4.65
CA THR A 94 -11.13 9.25 3.38
C THR A 94 -10.71 10.70 3.51
N PHE A 95 -9.91 11.19 2.55
CA PHE A 95 -9.89 12.62 2.27
C PHE A 95 -11.31 12.96 1.85
N SER A 96 -12.17 13.37 2.78
CA SER A 96 -13.54 13.74 2.44
C SER A 96 -13.44 14.94 1.51
N LYS A 97 -13.86 14.76 0.25
CA LYS A 97 -14.20 15.87 -0.64
C LYS A 97 -15.30 16.66 0.07
N GLU A 98 -14.97 17.71 0.82
CA GLU A 98 -15.97 18.74 1.09
C GLU A 98 -15.40 20.13 1.35
N ARG A 99 -16.07 21.04 0.63
CA ARG A 99 -16.24 22.49 0.71
C ARG A 99 -14.97 23.32 0.69
N GLU A 100 -14.71 23.88 -0.49
CA GLU A 100 -14.29 25.27 -0.61
C GLU A 100 -15.10 26.12 0.38
N THR A 101 -14.60 26.31 1.59
CA THR A 101 -14.76 27.62 2.20
C THR A 101 -14.03 28.55 1.27
N LYS A 102 -14.75 29.46 0.58
CA LYS A 102 -14.15 30.60 -0.12
C LYS A 102 -13.08 31.18 0.81
N ILE A 103 -11.82 30.85 0.58
CA ILE A 103 -10.70 31.52 1.23
C ILE A 103 -10.65 32.85 0.50
N SER A 104 -10.98 33.96 1.17
CA SER A 104 -10.65 35.26 0.58
C SER A 104 -9.14 35.30 0.43
N LEU A 105 -8.70 35.62 -0.78
CA LEU A 105 -7.31 35.64 -1.24
C LEU A 105 -6.53 36.82 -0.63
N ASP A 106 -6.66 37.03 0.68
CA ASP A 106 -6.01 38.14 1.39
C ASP A 106 -4.74 37.70 2.14
N PHE A 107 -4.31 36.43 2.02
CA PHE A 107 -3.12 35.92 2.72
C PHE A 107 -1.95 35.64 1.76
N VAL A 108 -0.91 36.47 1.92
CA VAL A 108 0.48 36.35 1.44
C VAL A 108 0.75 36.69 -0.03
N LYS A 109 0.98 37.98 -0.31
CA LYS A 109 1.79 38.46 -1.45
C LYS A 109 3.29 38.15 -1.20
N GLY A 110 3.65 36.88 -1.22
CA GLY A 110 5.03 36.45 -1.39
C GLY A 110 5.12 35.89 -2.79
N GLU A 111 5.78 36.60 -3.71
CA GLU A 111 5.99 36.16 -5.09
C GLU A 111 6.78 34.85 -5.10
N ILE A 112 6.07 33.72 -5.21
CA ILE A 112 6.65 32.45 -5.63
C ILE A 112 6.39 32.40 -7.14
N ASN A 113 7.45 32.39 -7.94
CA ASN A 113 7.35 32.25 -9.40
C ASN A 113 6.80 30.85 -9.73
N ASP A 114 5.50 30.76 -9.98
CA ASP A 114 4.81 29.53 -10.38
C ASP A 114 5.14 29.09 -11.84
N GLU A 115 5.81 29.95 -12.62
CA GLU A 115 6.06 29.72 -14.06
C GLU A 115 7.04 28.56 -14.36
N GLU A 116 7.85 28.12 -13.39
CA GLU A 116 8.83 27.04 -13.61
C GLU A 116 8.26 25.63 -13.34
N TYR A 117 7.04 25.51 -12.79
CA TYR A 117 6.48 24.22 -12.35
C TYR A 117 5.38 23.66 -13.26
N GLU A 118 4.80 24.46 -14.16
CA GLU A 118 3.57 24.09 -14.86
C GLU A 118 3.77 23.24 -16.14
N HIS A 119 4.95 23.24 -16.76
CA HIS A 119 5.03 22.79 -18.15
C HIS A 119 5.40 21.32 -18.42
N ASP A 120 5.89 20.55 -17.43
CA ASP A 120 6.50 19.23 -17.69
C ASP A 120 5.86 18.02 -16.98
N GLN A 121 4.79 18.20 -16.17
CA GLN A 121 4.24 17.09 -15.36
C GLN A 121 2.75 16.78 -15.55
N ALA A 122 1.97 17.63 -16.22
CA ALA A 122 0.50 17.45 -16.28
C ALA A 122 0.02 16.15 -16.99
N SER A 123 0.84 15.53 -17.85
CA SER A 123 0.49 14.29 -18.56
C SER A 123 0.88 12.99 -17.85
N THR A 124 1.58 13.04 -16.71
CA THR A 124 2.07 11.83 -16.00
C THR A 124 1.24 11.42 -14.79
N PHE A 125 0.24 12.22 -14.40
CA PHE A 125 -0.59 11.95 -13.22
C PHE A 125 -1.57 10.77 -13.36
N GLU A 126 -1.78 10.25 -14.58
CA GLU A 126 -2.82 9.25 -14.83
C GLU A 126 -2.51 7.83 -14.31
N ASN A 127 -1.25 7.54 -13.93
CA ASN A 127 -0.83 6.20 -13.48
C ASN A 127 -0.09 6.20 -12.14
N LEU A 128 -0.46 7.08 -11.21
CA LEU A 128 0.23 7.15 -9.92
C LEU A 128 -0.15 5.96 -9.04
N SER A 129 0.80 5.03 -8.91
CA SER A 129 0.83 4.13 -7.75
C SER A 129 0.83 4.95 -6.45
N PRO A 130 0.30 4.40 -5.34
CA PRO A 130 0.43 5.02 -4.03
C PRO A 130 1.90 5.42 -3.76
N PRO A 131 2.20 6.52 -3.07
CA PRO A 131 3.59 6.83 -2.70
C PRO A 131 4.27 5.67 -1.95
N LEU A 132 5.59 5.51 -2.09
CA LEU A 132 6.31 4.35 -1.55
C LEU A 132 6.08 4.15 -0.05
N HIS A 133 6.15 5.19 0.78
CA HIS A 133 5.90 5.04 2.21
C HIS A 133 4.48 4.53 2.50
N MET A 134 3.47 4.91 1.72
CA MET A 134 2.11 4.37 1.84
C MET A 134 2.02 2.90 1.44
N GLN A 135 2.82 2.48 0.46
CA GLN A 135 2.98 1.06 0.12
C GLN A 135 3.57 0.27 1.30
N LEU A 136 4.57 0.85 1.97
CA LEU A 136 5.26 0.22 3.11
C LEU A 136 4.42 0.21 4.40
N MET A 137 3.46 1.12 4.56
CA MET A 137 2.53 1.15 5.70
C MET A 137 1.61 -0.09 5.80
N ALA A 138 1.57 -0.93 4.75
CA ALA A 138 0.88 -2.21 4.78
C ALA A 138 1.68 -3.33 5.47
N LEU A 139 2.96 -3.11 5.77
CA LEU A 139 3.81 -4.07 6.47
C LEU A 139 3.56 -4.03 7.99
N SER A 140 3.99 -5.04 8.72
CA SER A 140 4.03 -4.99 10.20
C SER A 140 5.27 -4.20 10.67
N ASN A 141 5.29 -3.81 11.95
CA ASN A 141 6.52 -3.21 12.53
C ASN A 141 7.72 -4.15 12.40
N ASP A 142 7.54 -5.43 12.72
CA ASP A 142 8.61 -6.43 12.72
C ASP A 142 9.19 -6.62 11.30
N GLU A 143 8.32 -6.62 10.29
CA GLU A 143 8.74 -6.73 8.88
C GLU A 143 9.47 -5.46 8.41
N LEU A 144 8.99 -4.27 8.79
CA LEU A 144 9.69 -3.01 8.50
C LEU A 144 11.08 -2.99 9.13
N GLU A 145 11.20 -3.37 10.41
CA GLU A 145 12.47 -3.43 11.13
C GLU A 145 13.43 -4.45 10.51
N SER A 146 12.94 -5.64 10.18
CA SER A 146 13.71 -6.68 9.49
C SER A 146 14.28 -6.18 8.15
N ARG A 147 13.47 -5.51 7.32
CA ARG A 147 13.91 -4.94 6.04
C ARG A 147 14.91 -3.81 6.22
N ILE A 148 14.71 -2.92 7.19
CA ILE A 148 15.67 -1.86 7.51
C ILE A 148 17.02 -2.46 7.88
N LEU A 149 17.04 -3.44 8.79
CA LEU A 149 18.26 -4.12 9.21
C LEU A 149 18.96 -4.85 8.06
N GLY A 150 18.21 -5.43 7.13
CA GLY A 150 18.73 -6.10 5.94
C GLY A 150 19.43 -5.18 4.93
N LEU A 151 19.06 -3.90 4.89
CA LEU A 151 19.66 -2.90 3.99
C LEU A 151 20.93 -2.25 4.54
N ILE A 152 21.24 -2.44 5.83
CA ILE A 152 22.42 -1.85 6.45
C ILE A 152 23.65 -2.69 6.11
N PRO A 153 24.71 -2.11 5.52
CA PRO A 153 25.94 -2.84 5.20
C PRO A 153 26.54 -3.51 6.45
N LYS A 154 26.84 -4.81 6.36
CA LYS A 154 27.43 -5.57 7.49
C LYS A 154 28.77 -4.99 7.97
N ASN A 155 29.51 -4.32 7.08
CA ASN A 155 30.82 -3.74 7.38
C ASN A 155 30.77 -2.56 8.37
N ALA A 156 29.58 -1.99 8.65
CA ALA A 156 29.42 -1.00 9.72
C ALA A 156 29.57 -1.61 11.13
N LYS A 157 29.46 -2.94 11.28
CA LYS A 157 29.53 -3.62 12.58
C LYS A 157 30.95 -3.98 13.03
N ASP A 158 31.92 -3.96 12.11
CA ASP A 158 33.29 -4.40 12.42
C ASP A 158 34.23 -3.27 12.84
N HIS A 159 33.84 -2.00 12.63
CA HIS A 159 34.68 -0.85 13.00
C HIS A 159 34.80 -0.62 14.52
N ASP A 160 33.88 -1.14 15.34
CA ASP A 160 33.95 -1.03 16.81
C ASP A 160 34.69 -2.21 17.49
N ARG A 161 35.18 -3.20 16.72
CA ARG A 161 35.86 -4.39 17.28
C ARG A 161 37.39 -4.37 17.18
N LEU A 162 37.98 -3.30 16.66
CA LEU A 162 39.43 -3.22 16.44
C LEU A 162 40.24 -2.58 17.59
N ASP A 163 39.62 -2.21 18.72
CA ASP A 163 40.37 -1.94 19.95
C ASP A 163 40.33 -3.18 20.86
N GLY A 164 41.41 -3.97 20.81
CA GLY A 164 41.62 -5.23 21.51
C GLY A 164 41.72 -5.11 23.03
N GLY A 165 40.61 -4.74 23.69
CA GLY A 165 40.45 -4.80 25.14
C GLY A 165 39.83 -6.12 25.59
N SER A 166 40.53 -6.82 26.51
CA SER A 166 40.13 -8.06 27.18
C SER A 166 38.62 -8.18 27.52
N LEU A 167 38.03 -9.33 27.18
CA LEU A 167 36.60 -9.69 27.24
C LEU A 167 36.03 -9.94 28.67
N GLU A 168 36.74 -9.63 29.75
CA GLU A 168 36.39 -10.12 31.09
C GLU A 168 35.37 -9.29 31.91
N ASN A 169 34.73 -8.23 31.39
CA ASN A 169 33.88 -7.35 32.25
C ASN A 169 32.47 -6.98 31.75
N ASN A 170 31.90 -7.71 30.80
CA ASN A 170 30.64 -7.32 30.13
C ASN A 170 29.33 -7.41 30.97
N GLU A 171 29.30 -8.11 32.11
CA GLU A 171 28.09 -8.16 32.95
C GLU A 171 27.80 -6.83 33.69
N SER A 172 28.79 -5.95 33.83
CA SER A 172 28.64 -4.68 34.56
C SER A 172 28.05 -3.54 33.71
N LEU A 173 28.25 -3.57 32.38
CA LEU A 173 27.77 -2.54 31.46
C LEU A 173 26.26 -2.63 31.21
N GLU A 174 25.68 -3.84 31.15
CA GLU A 174 24.23 -4.01 31.02
C GLU A 174 23.44 -3.44 32.21
N LYS A 175 24.00 -3.49 33.42
CA LYS A 175 23.34 -2.96 34.64
C LYS A 175 23.39 -1.43 34.71
N ASN A 176 24.42 -0.79 34.16
CA ASN A 176 24.52 0.68 34.14
C ASN A 176 23.74 1.32 32.98
N ASN A 177 23.60 0.67 31.83
CA ASN A 177 22.78 1.18 30.72
C ASN A 177 21.27 1.17 31.03
N LYS A 178 20.80 0.36 31.97
CA LYS A 178 19.39 0.39 32.42
C LYS A 178 19.02 1.66 33.23
N ARG A 179 19.99 2.35 33.86
CA ARG A 179 19.71 3.48 34.78
C ARG A 179 19.71 4.87 34.12
N LYS A 180 20.23 5.02 32.90
CA LYS A 180 20.30 6.32 32.19
C LYS A 180 19.50 6.41 30.89
N ARG A 181 18.65 5.43 30.57
CA ARG A 181 17.62 5.62 29.54
C ARG A 181 16.60 6.64 30.05
N LYS A 182 16.89 7.95 29.89
CA LYS A 182 15.87 9.00 29.83
C LYS A 182 14.77 8.41 28.97
N ARG A 183 13.61 8.14 29.55
CA ARG A 183 12.49 7.54 28.83
C ARG A 183 12.20 8.50 27.69
N LEU A 184 12.61 8.13 26.47
CA LEU A 184 12.22 8.84 25.26
C LEU A 184 10.70 9.00 25.32
N PRO A 185 10.16 10.13 24.82
CA PRO A 185 8.72 10.32 24.74
C PRO A 185 8.10 9.04 24.19
N LYS A 186 7.10 8.49 24.89
CA LYS A 186 6.40 7.30 24.40
C LYS A 186 5.66 7.72 23.13
N HIS A 187 6.30 7.56 21.98
CA HIS A 187 5.67 7.75 20.69
C HIS A 187 4.42 6.86 20.62
N CYS A 188 3.34 7.39 20.06
CA CYS A 188 2.18 6.56 19.81
C CYS A 188 2.55 5.46 18.80
N LYS A 189 1.88 4.30 18.87
CA LYS A 189 2.16 3.17 17.96
C LYS A 189 2.12 3.57 16.48
N VAL A 190 1.24 4.53 16.13
CA VAL A 190 1.09 5.06 14.78
C VAL A 190 2.34 5.78 14.32
N GLN A 191 2.86 6.64 15.19
CA GLN A 191 4.02 7.45 14.88
C GLN A 191 5.24 6.58 14.67
N ARG A 192 5.51 5.62 15.57
CA ARG A 192 6.60 4.66 15.40
C ARG A 192 6.48 3.89 14.07
N HIS A 193 5.27 3.42 13.74
CA HIS A 193 5.04 2.69 12.51
C HIS A 193 5.31 3.56 11.26
N ALA A 194 4.82 4.79 11.25
CA ALA A 194 5.07 5.74 10.17
C ALA A 194 6.54 6.14 10.07
N GLU A 195 7.26 6.28 11.19
CA GLU A 195 8.71 6.51 11.23
C GLU A 195 9.48 5.35 10.60
N LEU A 196 9.11 4.09 10.91
CA LEU A 196 9.72 2.91 10.29
C LEU A 196 9.46 2.86 8.78
N ALA A 197 8.22 3.09 8.34
CA ALA A 197 7.87 3.10 6.92
C ALA A 197 8.63 4.21 6.16
N MET A 198 8.75 5.41 6.73
CA MET A 198 9.52 6.51 6.16
C MET A 198 11.01 6.23 6.09
N THR A 199 11.56 5.62 7.15
CA THR A 199 12.96 5.21 7.20
C THR A 199 13.28 4.20 6.10
N LEU A 200 12.44 3.17 5.93
CA LEU A 200 12.63 2.20 4.87
C LEU A 200 12.46 2.83 3.48
N CYS A 201 11.50 3.74 3.32
CA CYS A 201 11.31 4.53 2.10
C CYS A 201 12.59 5.31 1.73
N GLU A 202 13.23 5.96 2.70
CA GLU A 202 14.50 6.70 2.53
C GLU A 202 15.65 5.79 2.12
N LEU A 203 15.79 4.62 2.77
CA LEU A 203 16.82 3.63 2.42
C LEU A 203 16.62 3.07 1.01
N LEU A 204 15.38 2.96 0.55
CA LEU A 204 15.02 2.62 -0.83
C LEU A 204 15.10 3.81 -1.79
N SER A 205 15.58 4.97 -1.34
CA SER A 205 15.67 6.19 -2.17
C SER A 205 14.35 6.67 -2.74
N TYR A 206 13.22 6.42 -2.06
CA TYR A 206 11.86 6.80 -2.47
C TYR A 206 11.36 6.13 -3.76
N GLU A 207 12.12 5.21 -4.33
CA GLU A 207 11.77 4.54 -5.58
C GLU A 207 11.92 3.03 -5.44
N ARG A 208 11.11 2.29 -6.18
CA ARG A 208 11.29 0.85 -6.35
C ARG A 208 11.35 0.52 -7.81
N LYS A 209 12.24 -0.40 -8.17
CA LYS A 209 12.28 -0.93 -9.52
C LYS A 209 10.96 -1.64 -9.79
N GLN A 210 10.19 -1.12 -10.73
CA GLN A 210 8.96 -1.75 -11.18
C GLN A 210 9.30 -2.76 -12.28
N ILE A 211 8.77 -3.97 -12.14
CA ILE A 211 8.86 -5.03 -13.16
C ILE A 211 7.46 -5.22 -13.73
N LEU A 212 7.33 -5.02 -15.04
CA LEU A 212 6.08 -5.20 -15.76
C LEU A 212 5.94 -6.67 -16.19
N LEU A 213 4.80 -7.27 -15.85
CA LEU A 213 4.47 -8.66 -16.20
C LEU A 213 3.10 -8.74 -16.87
N ASP A 214 2.92 -9.72 -17.75
CA ASP A 214 1.60 -10.12 -18.25
C ASP A 214 1.17 -11.44 -17.59
N ALA A 215 -0.07 -11.49 -17.11
CA ALA A 215 -0.65 -12.71 -16.58
C ALA A 215 -1.24 -13.60 -17.70
N ILE A 216 -1.77 -14.77 -17.34
CA ILE A 216 -2.20 -15.79 -18.31
C ILE A 216 -3.42 -15.29 -19.11
N PRO A 217 -3.37 -15.20 -20.46
CA PRO A 217 -4.52 -14.75 -21.25
C PRO A 217 -5.70 -15.71 -21.14
N ILE A 218 -6.91 -15.17 -21.02
CA ILE A 218 -8.14 -15.94 -20.93
C ILE A 218 -9.00 -15.69 -22.17
N ALA A 219 -9.44 -16.77 -22.81
CA ALA A 219 -10.25 -16.69 -24.02
C ALA A 219 -11.62 -16.01 -23.77
N LYS A 220 -12.12 -15.30 -24.79
CA LYS A 220 -13.29 -14.40 -24.65
C LYS A 220 -14.58 -15.15 -24.33
N GLU A 221 -14.70 -16.39 -24.76
CA GLU A 221 -15.83 -17.27 -24.50
C GLU A 221 -16.01 -17.58 -23.01
N TYR A 222 -14.95 -17.45 -22.20
CA TYR A 222 -15.01 -17.61 -20.75
C TYR A 222 -15.19 -16.27 -20.02
N THR A 223 -14.55 -15.20 -20.50
CA THR A 223 -14.64 -13.87 -19.85
C THR A 223 -15.95 -13.13 -20.14
N THR A 224 -16.49 -13.27 -21.36
CA THR A 224 -17.70 -12.54 -21.80
C THR A 224 -18.95 -12.88 -20.97
N PRO A 225 -19.26 -14.17 -20.69
CA PRO A 225 -20.40 -14.51 -19.85
C PRO A 225 -20.31 -13.90 -18.44
N VAL A 226 -19.15 -13.98 -17.79
CA VAL A 226 -18.92 -13.39 -16.46
C VAL A 226 -19.13 -11.88 -16.51
N LEU A 227 -18.52 -11.20 -17.48
CA LEU A 227 -18.67 -9.73 -17.62
C LEU A 227 -20.12 -9.32 -17.85
N ASN A 228 -20.84 -10.04 -18.72
CA ASN A 228 -22.25 -9.77 -19.00
C ASN A 228 -23.13 -9.97 -17.76
N TYR A 229 -22.85 -11.00 -16.96
CA TYR A 229 -23.54 -11.20 -15.68
C TYR A 229 -23.27 -10.04 -14.72
N LEU A 230 -22.00 -9.66 -14.52
CA LEU A 230 -21.62 -8.60 -13.57
C LEU A 230 -22.21 -7.22 -13.92
N ARG A 231 -22.40 -6.93 -15.21
CA ARG A 231 -23.06 -5.70 -15.68
C ARG A 231 -24.55 -5.66 -15.40
N LYS A 232 -25.22 -6.82 -15.35
CA LYS A 232 -26.68 -6.94 -15.23
C LYS A 232 -27.14 -7.28 -13.82
N THR A 233 -26.28 -7.89 -13.01
CA THR A 233 -26.65 -8.40 -11.70
C THR A 233 -27.09 -7.29 -10.75
N THR A 234 -28.12 -7.60 -9.96
CA THR A 234 -28.63 -6.76 -8.88
C THR A 234 -28.20 -7.27 -7.50
N LEU A 235 -27.36 -8.31 -7.45
CA LEU A 235 -26.90 -8.94 -6.20
C LEU A 235 -25.86 -8.11 -5.44
N TRP A 236 -25.53 -6.91 -5.93
CA TRP A 236 -24.63 -6.01 -5.24
C TRP A 236 -25.23 -5.61 -3.88
N PRO A 237 -24.48 -5.77 -2.77
CA PRO A 237 -24.95 -5.29 -1.48
C PRO A 237 -25.23 -3.79 -1.51
N PRO A 238 -26.28 -3.33 -0.82
CA PRO A 238 -26.57 -1.90 -0.69
C PRO A 238 -25.39 -1.20 0.01
N ARG A 239 -25.18 0.09 -0.29
CA ARG A 239 -23.98 0.84 0.12
C ARG A 239 -23.74 0.80 1.63
N GLU A 240 -24.80 0.78 2.44
CA GLU A 240 -24.70 0.75 3.90
C GLU A 240 -24.14 -0.59 4.44
N LYS A 241 -24.28 -1.66 3.65
CA LYS A 241 -23.77 -3.00 3.97
C LYS A 241 -22.40 -3.27 3.34
N GLN A 242 -21.88 -2.36 2.51
CA GLN A 242 -20.55 -2.52 1.93
C GLN A 242 -19.48 -2.43 3.03
N ARG A 243 -18.40 -3.21 2.86
CA ARG A 243 -17.29 -3.25 3.81
C ARG A 243 -16.71 -1.84 3.93
N LYS A 244 -16.78 -1.25 5.12
CA LYS A 244 -16.18 0.05 5.39
C LYS A 244 -14.71 0.00 5.01
N GLY A 245 -14.27 0.97 4.21
CA GLY A 245 -12.88 1.12 3.83
C GLY A 245 -12.41 0.43 2.57
N VAL A 246 -13.26 -0.39 1.96
CA VAL A 246 -13.04 -0.84 0.59
C VAL A 246 -13.53 0.26 -0.33
N ASN A 247 -12.62 0.87 -1.10
CA ASN A 247 -13.00 1.87 -2.09
C ASN A 247 -13.37 1.18 -3.40
N SER A 248 -14.64 0.76 -3.48
CA SER A 248 -15.22 0.16 -4.68
C SER A 248 -16.60 0.74 -4.92
N GLY A 249 -17.03 0.82 -6.18
CA GLY A 249 -18.44 1.10 -6.49
C GLY A 249 -19.37 0.01 -5.94
N ASN A 250 -18.93 -1.25 -6.03
CA ASN A 250 -19.61 -2.40 -5.46
C ASN A 250 -18.61 -3.47 -5.00
N TYR A 251 -18.96 -4.19 -3.94
CA TYR A 251 -18.19 -5.30 -3.37
C TYR A 251 -19.13 -6.45 -3.03
N LEU A 252 -18.91 -7.63 -3.63
CA LEU A 252 -19.68 -8.85 -3.44
C LEU A 252 -18.73 -9.98 -3.03
N THR A 253 -19.10 -10.75 -2.01
CA THR A 253 -18.39 -11.97 -1.64
C THR A 253 -19.31 -13.16 -1.85
N VAL A 254 -18.84 -14.17 -2.58
CA VAL A 254 -19.58 -15.42 -2.82
C VAL A 254 -18.78 -16.56 -2.22
N ARG A 255 -19.37 -17.34 -1.31
CA ARG A 255 -18.70 -18.48 -0.67
C ARG A 255 -19.09 -19.79 -1.34
N LYS A 256 -18.32 -20.85 -1.16
CA LYS A 256 -18.64 -22.19 -1.66
C LYS A 256 -20.01 -22.67 -1.21
N LYS A 257 -20.40 -22.34 0.03
CA LYS A 257 -21.77 -22.46 0.54
C LYS A 257 -22.50 -21.13 0.33
N HIS A 258 -22.99 -20.88 -0.88
CA HIS A 258 -23.74 -19.68 -1.24
C HIS A 258 -25.24 -19.97 -1.39
N PRO A 259 -26.11 -18.96 -1.24
CA PRO A 259 -27.54 -19.07 -1.59
C PRO A 259 -27.75 -19.28 -3.10
N ASP A 260 -28.90 -19.83 -3.49
CA ASP A 260 -29.19 -20.24 -4.87
C ASP A 260 -29.13 -19.10 -5.90
N ASP A 261 -29.43 -17.87 -5.48
CA ASP A 261 -29.34 -16.68 -6.34
C ASP A 261 -27.91 -16.35 -6.78
N MET A 262 -26.90 -16.80 -6.03
CA MET A 262 -25.48 -16.65 -6.37
C MET A 262 -24.91 -17.83 -7.17
N ARG A 263 -25.70 -18.87 -7.48
CA ARG A 263 -25.23 -20.07 -8.17
C ARG A 263 -24.68 -19.76 -9.57
N GLU A 264 -25.39 -18.92 -10.33
CA GLU A 264 -24.97 -18.60 -11.69
C GLU A 264 -23.58 -17.94 -11.74
N ILE A 265 -23.32 -16.92 -10.90
CA ILE A 265 -22.00 -16.29 -10.88
C ILE A 265 -20.90 -17.24 -10.39
N TRP A 266 -21.21 -18.11 -9.42
CA TRP A 266 -20.27 -19.13 -8.97
C TRP A 266 -19.89 -20.07 -10.11
N ASP A 267 -20.87 -20.61 -10.83
CA ASP A 267 -20.65 -21.56 -11.93
C ASP A 267 -19.90 -20.91 -13.10
N LEU A 268 -20.23 -19.65 -13.43
CA LEU A 268 -19.53 -18.89 -14.47
C LEU A 268 -18.06 -18.64 -14.10
N CYS A 269 -17.78 -18.22 -12.86
CA CYS A 269 -16.42 -18.04 -12.37
C CYS A 269 -15.65 -19.36 -12.28
N GLN A 270 -16.29 -20.45 -11.84
CA GLN A 270 -15.68 -21.78 -11.79
C GLN A 270 -15.28 -22.25 -13.20
N LYS A 271 -16.21 -22.14 -14.16
CA LYS A 271 -15.96 -22.52 -15.56
C LYS A 271 -14.82 -21.71 -16.16
N LEU A 272 -14.74 -20.42 -15.84
CA LEU A 272 -13.63 -19.57 -16.27
C LEU A 272 -12.31 -20.05 -15.66
N LEU A 273 -12.22 -20.26 -14.35
CA LEU A 273 -10.98 -20.68 -13.70
C LEU A 273 -10.49 -22.05 -14.23
N HIS A 274 -11.41 -23.01 -14.36
CA HIS A 274 -11.12 -24.35 -14.86
C HIS A 274 -10.75 -24.39 -16.35
N SER A 275 -10.97 -23.32 -17.12
CA SER A 275 -10.45 -23.27 -18.49
C SER A 275 -8.95 -23.02 -18.54
N ILE A 276 -8.34 -22.62 -17.43
CA ILE A 276 -6.90 -22.46 -17.26
C ILE A 276 -6.32 -23.65 -16.49
N ASP A 277 -6.82 -23.90 -15.28
CA ASP A 277 -6.31 -24.97 -14.41
C ASP A 277 -7.44 -25.46 -13.48
N ASP A 278 -7.85 -26.72 -13.67
CA ASP A 278 -8.93 -27.37 -12.91
C ASP A 278 -8.48 -27.87 -11.53
N SER A 279 -7.17 -27.83 -11.25
CA SER A 279 -6.60 -28.23 -9.97
C SER A 279 -6.69 -27.11 -8.92
N ILE A 280 -6.90 -25.86 -9.35
CA ILE A 280 -7.00 -24.71 -8.45
C ILE A 280 -8.20 -24.87 -7.50
N ARG A 281 -7.90 -24.85 -6.20
CA ARG A 281 -8.90 -24.90 -5.13
C ARG A 281 -9.18 -23.51 -4.60
N TYR A 282 -10.45 -23.21 -4.34
CA TYR A 282 -10.89 -21.99 -3.68
C TYR A 282 -12.19 -22.26 -2.91
N SER A 283 -12.43 -21.49 -1.85
CA SER A 283 -13.66 -21.58 -1.05
C SER A 283 -14.48 -20.29 -1.08
N ALA A 284 -13.93 -19.20 -1.64
CA ALA A 284 -14.62 -17.94 -1.80
C ALA A 284 -14.16 -17.15 -3.04
N LEU A 285 -15.05 -16.25 -3.47
CA LEU A 285 -14.84 -15.23 -4.48
C LEU A 285 -14.99 -13.86 -3.84
N ALA A 286 -14.08 -12.94 -4.11
CA ALA A 286 -14.27 -11.52 -3.88
C ALA A 286 -14.41 -10.82 -5.24
N ILE A 287 -15.58 -10.25 -5.48
CA ILE A 287 -15.94 -9.60 -6.74
C ILE A 287 -16.12 -8.12 -6.46
N THR A 288 -15.42 -7.28 -7.23
CA THR A 288 -15.45 -5.83 -7.03
C THR A 288 -15.71 -5.09 -8.32
N ARG A 289 -16.34 -3.91 -8.24
CA ARG A 289 -16.54 -2.98 -9.35
C ARG A 289 -15.82 -1.67 -9.08
N ASN A 290 -15.01 -1.22 -10.04
CA ASN A 290 -14.18 -0.02 -10.01
C ASN A 290 -13.37 0.10 -8.71
N PHE A 291 -12.88 -1.04 -8.21
CA PHE A 291 -12.10 -1.08 -6.99
C PHE A 291 -10.78 -0.35 -7.14
N ARG A 292 -10.49 0.49 -6.16
CA ARG A 292 -9.21 1.14 -5.93
C ARG A 292 -8.69 0.63 -4.59
N GLY A 293 -7.73 -0.28 -4.65
CA GLY A 293 -7.13 -0.87 -3.46
C GLY A 293 -5.94 -0.06 -3.00
N SER A 294 -5.95 0.37 -1.74
CA SER A 294 -4.72 0.76 -1.07
C SER A 294 -3.82 -0.47 -0.89
N PRO A 295 -2.50 -0.29 -0.72
CA PRO A 295 -1.59 -1.36 -0.31
C PRO A 295 -2.12 -2.08 0.93
N HIS A 296 -2.21 -3.41 0.91
CA HIS A 296 -2.71 -4.20 2.05
C HIS A 296 -2.19 -5.63 2.00
N VAL A 297 -2.44 -6.34 3.10
CA VAL A 297 -2.21 -7.79 3.25
C VAL A 297 -3.53 -8.44 3.63
N ASP A 298 -3.86 -9.54 2.97
CA ASP A 298 -5.05 -10.35 3.30
C ASP A 298 -4.70 -11.39 4.37
N LEU A 299 -4.71 -10.94 5.63
CA LEU A 299 -4.32 -11.73 6.81
C LEU A 299 -5.10 -13.03 7.05
N HIS A 300 -6.24 -13.21 6.37
CA HIS A 300 -7.09 -14.38 6.52
C HIS A 300 -6.93 -15.39 5.39
N ASP A 301 -6.11 -15.08 4.39
CA ASP A 301 -5.81 -16.01 3.34
C ASP A 301 -4.96 -17.17 3.86
N THR A 302 -5.35 -18.36 3.45
CA THR A 302 -4.61 -19.59 3.71
C THR A 302 -3.97 -20.14 2.43
N THR A 303 -4.27 -19.53 1.28
CA THR A 303 -3.92 -20.02 -0.06
C THR A 303 -3.46 -18.87 -0.95
N TYR A 304 -2.85 -19.21 -2.08
CA TYR A 304 -2.63 -18.24 -3.15
C TYR A 304 -3.95 -17.70 -3.68
N GLN A 305 -3.95 -16.39 -3.98
CA GLN A 305 -5.07 -15.77 -4.68
C GLN A 305 -4.89 -15.92 -6.18
N HIS A 306 -5.99 -16.11 -6.89
CA HIS A 306 -6.04 -16.01 -8.33
C HIS A 306 -6.89 -14.81 -8.73
N VAL A 307 -6.37 -13.91 -9.54
CA VAL A 307 -6.95 -12.57 -9.74
C VAL A 307 -7.15 -12.30 -11.22
N ILE A 308 -8.35 -11.82 -11.55
CA ILE A 308 -8.74 -11.41 -12.90
C ILE A 308 -9.33 -10.01 -12.83
N ALA A 309 -9.06 -9.18 -13.85
CA ALA A 309 -9.83 -7.97 -14.12
C ALA A 309 -10.58 -8.08 -15.46
N LEU A 310 -11.84 -7.66 -15.47
CA LEU A 310 -12.71 -7.65 -16.65
C LEU A 310 -13.24 -6.24 -16.91
N GLY A 311 -13.74 -5.98 -18.12
CA GLY A 311 -14.33 -4.70 -18.51
C GLY A 311 -13.54 -3.99 -19.61
N ASP A 312 -13.84 -2.70 -19.80
CA ASP A 312 -13.34 -1.89 -20.91
C ASP A 312 -12.30 -0.83 -20.50
N PHE A 313 -11.85 -0.83 -19.24
CA PHE A 313 -10.84 0.10 -18.77
C PHE A 313 -9.54 0.12 -19.60
N GLU A 314 -9.06 1.31 -19.96
CA GLU A 314 -8.00 1.47 -20.97
C GLU A 314 -6.59 1.47 -20.38
N HIS A 315 -6.38 2.19 -19.29
CA HIS A 315 -5.06 2.42 -18.67
C HIS A 315 -5.06 2.11 -17.18
N GLY A 316 -3.88 1.75 -16.67
CA GLY A 316 -3.65 1.38 -15.27
C GLY A 316 -4.40 0.11 -14.85
N GLY A 317 -4.83 0.05 -13.58
CA GLY A 317 -5.62 -1.07 -13.05
C GLY A 317 -4.87 -2.40 -12.95
N ARG A 318 -3.54 -2.36 -13.07
CA ARG A 318 -2.63 -3.50 -12.88
C ARG A 318 -2.61 -3.91 -11.40
N LEU A 319 -2.37 -5.19 -11.17
CA LEU A 319 -2.18 -5.72 -9.82
C LEU A 319 -0.70 -5.57 -9.45
N CYS A 320 -0.41 -4.82 -8.39
CA CYS A 320 0.94 -4.63 -7.90
C CYS A 320 1.21 -5.49 -6.68
N VAL A 321 2.36 -6.15 -6.64
CA VAL A 321 2.84 -6.94 -5.50
C VAL A 321 4.20 -6.42 -5.04
N ASP A 322 4.30 -6.16 -3.74
CA ASP A 322 5.53 -5.80 -3.05
C ASP A 322 6.53 -6.95 -3.06
N TYR A 323 7.77 -6.65 -3.44
CA TYR A 323 8.87 -7.60 -3.42
C TYR A 323 10.16 -6.93 -2.92
N GLY A 324 10.07 -6.37 -1.70
CA GLY A 324 11.20 -5.69 -1.06
C GLY A 324 11.61 -4.43 -1.82
N ALA A 325 12.79 -4.46 -2.45
CA ALA A 325 13.30 -3.36 -3.25
C ALA A 325 12.64 -3.23 -4.65
N GLN A 326 11.78 -4.18 -5.00
CA GLN A 326 11.10 -4.24 -6.28
C GLN A 326 9.58 -4.27 -6.10
N THR A 327 8.86 -3.97 -7.18
CA THR A 327 7.42 -4.14 -7.28
C THR A 327 7.11 -4.84 -8.59
N PHE A 328 6.34 -5.92 -8.54
CA PHE A 328 5.80 -6.53 -9.74
C PHE A 328 4.46 -5.87 -10.07
N SER A 329 4.32 -5.29 -11.26
CA SER A 329 3.07 -4.75 -11.77
C SER A 329 2.55 -5.66 -12.85
N ILE A 330 1.44 -6.34 -12.58
CA ILE A 330 0.92 -7.47 -13.34
C ILE A 330 -0.34 -7.05 -14.10
N ASN A 331 -0.33 -7.26 -15.42
CA ASN A 331 -1.51 -7.04 -16.25
C ASN A 331 -2.55 -8.14 -16.02
N VAL A 332 -3.67 -7.77 -15.40
CA VAL A 332 -4.79 -8.68 -15.09
C VAL A 332 -6.00 -8.47 -16.00
N LYS A 333 -5.94 -7.56 -17.00
CA LYS A 333 -7.08 -7.30 -17.90
C LYS A 333 -7.30 -8.50 -18.83
N ASN A 334 -8.42 -9.19 -18.66
CA ASN A 334 -8.76 -10.45 -19.32
C ASN A 334 -7.67 -11.52 -19.17
N ARG A 335 -6.97 -11.50 -18.03
CA ARG A 335 -5.84 -12.37 -17.71
C ARG A 335 -5.94 -12.88 -16.29
N LEU A 336 -5.47 -14.11 -16.03
CA LEU A 336 -5.43 -14.73 -14.71
C LEU A 336 -4.04 -14.59 -14.11
N ALA A 337 -3.91 -13.78 -13.07
CA ALA A 337 -2.71 -13.73 -12.25
C ALA A 337 -2.82 -14.66 -11.05
N ARG A 338 -1.68 -15.16 -10.57
CA ARG A 338 -1.54 -15.81 -9.27
C ARG A 338 -0.61 -15.00 -8.39
N ILE A 339 -1.02 -14.74 -7.15
CA ILE A 339 -0.21 -14.03 -6.16
C ILE A 339 -0.39 -14.69 -4.79
N ASP A 340 0.49 -14.39 -3.87
CA ASP A 340 0.24 -14.64 -2.46
C ASP A 340 -0.41 -13.40 -1.82
N GLY A 341 -1.70 -13.48 -1.50
CA GLY A 341 -2.45 -12.38 -0.86
C GLY A 341 -1.92 -12.01 0.53
N ARG A 342 -1.08 -12.86 1.13
CA ARG A 342 -0.39 -12.62 2.40
C ARG A 342 0.81 -11.68 2.26
N ASN A 343 1.22 -11.36 1.02
CA ASN A 343 2.19 -10.31 0.72
C ASN A 343 1.48 -8.98 0.46
N VAL A 344 2.19 -7.87 0.64
CA VAL A 344 1.62 -6.54 0.38
C VAL A 344 1.29 -6.41 -1.11
N HIS A 345 0.04 -6.06 -1.41
CA HIS A 345 -0.40 -5.85 -2.78
C HIS A 345 -1.43 -4.72 -2.89
N TRP A 346 -1.58 -4.16 -4.08
CA TRP A 346 -2.55 -3.11 -4.40
C TRP A 346 -2.96 -3.16 -5.86
N VAL A 347 -3.97 -2.37 -6.22
CA VAL A 347 -4.37 -2.17 -7.61
C VAL A 347 -3.97 -0.76 -8.01
N GLU A 348 -3.21 -0.62 -9.09
CA GLU A 348 -2.89 0.69 -9.66
C GLU A 348 -4.16 1.46 -9.97
N ARG A 349 -4.08 2.79 -9.92
CA ARG A 349 -5.19 3.62 -10.34
C ARG A 349 -5.59 3.24 -11.75
N CYS A 350 -6.87 2.99 -11.93
CA CYS A 350 -7.46 2.74 -13.23
C CYS A 350 -7.95 4.08 -13.79
N GLY A 351 -7.72 4.31 -15.08
CA GLY A 351 -8.19 5.49 -15.79
C GLY A 351 -9.71 5.50 -15.98
N THR A 352 -10.15 5.78 -17.19
CA THR A 352 -11.57 5.70 -17.58
C THR A 352 -12.01 4.26 -17.83
N GLY A 353 -13.33 4.06 -17.90
CA GLY A 353 -13.95 2.76 -18.16
C GLY A 353 -14.41 2.01 -16.93
N GLU A 354 -15.06 0.88 -17.17
CA GLU A 354 -15.55 -0.04 -16.17
C GLU A 354 -14.53 -1.15 -15.93
N ARG A 355 -14.24 -1.39 -14.65
CA ARG A 355 -13.36 -2.47 -14.21
C ARG A 355 -14.08 -3.34 -13.20
N PHE A 356 -14.25 -4.62 -13.50
CA PHE A 356 -14.57 -5.62 -12.50
C PHE A 356 -13.33 -6.39 -12.11
N SER A 357 -13.26 -6.87 -10.87
CA SER A 357 -12.28 -7.89 -10.49
C SER A 357 -12.96 -9.09 -9.89
N VAL A 358 -12.38 -10.26 -10.14
CA VAL A 358 -12.72 -11.52 -9.49
C VAL A 358 -11.45 -12.06 -8.86
N VAL A 359 -11.50 -12.25 -7.54
CA VAL A 359 -10.41 -12.84 -6.75
C VAL A 359 -10.89 -14.17 -6.19
N TYR A 360 -10.22 -15.26 -6.56
CA TYR A 360 -10.44 -16.59 -6.01
C TYR A 360 -9.48 -16.79 -4.85
N TYR A 361 -9.99 -17.16 -3.68
CA TYR A 361 -9.18 -17.40 -2.48
C TYR A 361 -9.82 -18.48 -1.59
N SER A 362 -9.02 -19.01 -0.67
CA SER A 362 -9.50 -19.87 0.41
C SER A 362 -9.00 -19.41 1.76
N THR A 363 -9.93 -19.42 2.73
CA THR A 363 -9.64 -19.27 4.17
C THR A 363 -9.66 -20.62 4.89
N ASP A 364 -9.92 -21.71 4.15
CA ASP A 364 -10.03 -23.05 4.72
C ASP A 364 -8.63 -23.67 4.86
N LYS A 365 -8.26 -24.00 6.09
CA LYS A 365 -6.94 -24.58 6.42
C LYS A 365 -6.60 -25.87 5.67
N VAL A 366 -7.62 -26.58 5.16
CA VAL A 366 -7.43 -27.82 4.39
C VAL A 366 -6.84 -27.58 3.01
N ASP A 367 -7.02 -26.38 2.45
CA ASP A 367 -6.47 -25.99 1.15
C ASP A 367 -5.12 -25.29 1.29
N HIS A 368 -4.56 -25.19 2.50
CA HIS A 368 -3.44 -24.33 2.83
C HIS A 368 -2.24 -24.51 1.88
N THR A 369 -1.71 -23.39 1.38
CA THR A 369 -0.46 -23.35 0.63
C THR A 369 0.62 -22.65 1.44
N ASP A 370 1.85 -23.15 1.39
CA ASP A 370 2.98 -22.45 1.99
C ASP A 370 3.17 -21.07 1.33
N THR A 371 3.70 -20.10 2.07
CA THR A 371 4.09 -18.81 1.49
C THR A 371 5.29 -19.01 0.59
N VAL A 372 5.24 -18.47 -0.62
CA VAL A 372 6.35 -18.54 -1.58
C VAL A 372 6.70 -17.16 -2.13
N ASP A 373 7.88 -17.12 -2.75
CA ASP A 373 8.38 -15.97 -3.45
C ASP A 373 7.51 -15.60 -4.66
N GLN A 374 7.36 -14.30 -4.95
CA GLN A 374 6.60 -13.84 -6.12
C GLN A 374 7.20 -14.35 -7.44
N GLY A 375 8.50 -14.63 -7.49
CA GLY A 375 9.16 -15.28 -8.63
C GLY A 375 8.54 -16.62 -9.00
N LEU A 376 8.19 -17.46 -8.02
CA LEU A 376 7.55 -18.77 -8.28
C LEU A 376 6.11 -18.63 -8.80
N HIS A 377 5.42 -17.53 -8.50
CA HIS A 377 4.15 -17.23 -9.13
C HIS A 377 4.33 -16.79 -10.58
N ASN A 378 5.38 -16.02 -10.87
CA ASN A 378 5.69 -15.56 -12.22
C ASN A 378 6.06 -16.75 -13.14
N GLU A 379 6.89 -17.67 -12.66
CA GLU A 379 7.26 -18.90 -13.38
C GLU A 379 6.03 -19.75 -13.71
N TRP A 380 5.09 -19.88 -12.77
CA TRP A 380 3.83 -20.59 -13.01
C TRP A 380 2.96 -19.88 -14.06
N MET A 381 2.82 -18.55 -13.99
CA MET A 381 2.05 -17.80 -14.98
C MET A 381 2.65 -17.95 -16.39
N GLU A 382 3.98 -17.95 -16.51
CA GLU A 382 4.67 -18.17 -17.78
C GLU A 382 4.44 -19.59 -18.31
N LYS A 383 4.57 -20.61 -17.44
CA LYS A 383 4.33 -22.01 -17.80
C LYS A 383 2.90 -22.25 -18.30
N GLU A 384 1.90 -21.75 -17.58
CA GLU A 384 0.49 -21.95 -17.96
C GLU A 384 0.15 -21.17 -19.25
N SER A 385 0.69 -19.96 -19.43
CA SER A 385 0.53 -19.19 -20.67
C SER A 385 1.04 -19.95 -21.90
N ASN A 386 2.11 -20.72 -21.76
CA ASN A 386 2.66 -21.54 -22.84
C ASN A 386 1.83 -22.80 -23.13
N THR A 387 1.05 -23.27 -22.15
CA THR A 387 0.17 -24.43 -22.31
C THR A 387 -1.13 -24.05 -22.99
N SER A 388 -1.73 -22.90 -22.65
CA SER A 388 -2.98 -22.43 -23.24
C SER A 388 -2.90 -22.04 -24.73
N ASN A 389 -1.70 -21.87 -25.28
CA ASN A 389 -1.47 -21.55 -26.69
C ASN A 389 -1.35 -22.80 -27.60
N LYS A 390 -1.44 -24.00 -27.03
CA LYS A 390 -1.48 -25.28 -27.76
C LYS A 390 -2.91 -25.76 -27.87
#